data_AF-A0A6N4X9B7-F1
#
_entry.id   AF-A0A6N4X9B7-F1
#
_cell.length_a   1.000
_cell.length_b   1.000
_cell.length_c   1.000
_cell.angle_alpha   90.00
_cell.angle_beta   90.00
_cell.angle_gamma   90.00
#
_symmetry.space_group_name_H-M   'P 1'
#
loop_
_entity.id
_entity.type
_entity.pdbx_description
1 polymer ?
#
loop_
_entity_poly.entity_id
_entity_poly.type
_entity_poly.pdbx_seq_one_letter_code
_entity_poly.pdbx_strand_id
1 'polypeptide(L)'
;MEGKQYLFVHTISKIISDFFNPLVSLFIFFLYMSVQKYSFKDSLIYFSPILLIIILPVIIWLVWNVKTGRYTNMDVSNRNQRKTLYIFIGICVITYLIFHYIQNRHLDFVMLFILILLITLQISNFYIKSSMHTAFNIFVAALFFSLNPQAGLIWLGIAVLVGITRIILKRHTVKEVFMGAGIAFVISFIYLYCNIQFQY
;
A
#
# COMPACT_ATOMS: atom_id res chain seq x y z
N MET A 1 34.56 -14.42 1.70
CA MET A 1 33.68 -13.79 2.71
C MET A 1 32.58 -12.95 2.07
N GLU A 2 32.83 -12.30 0.93
CA GLU A 2 31.86 -11.50 0.16
C GLU A 2 30.58 -12.25 -0.23
N GLY A 3 30.68 -13.53 -0.65
CA GLY A 3 29.50 -14.31 -1.05
C GLY A 3 28.51 -14.59 0.09
N LYS A 4 29.00 -14.81 1.33
CA LYS A 4 28.13 -15.01 2.51
C LYS A 4 27.45 -13.71 2.92
N GLN A 5 28.18 -12.59 2.87
CA GLN A 5 27.64 -11.28 3.20
C GLN A 5 26.57 -10.83 2.18
N TYR A 6 26.80 -11.08 0.89
CA TYR A 6 25.81 -10.84 -0.16
C TYR A 6 24.54 -11.68 0.05
N LEU A 7 24.68 -12.97 0.36
CA LEU A 7 23.54 -13.86 0.62
C LEU A 7 22.73 -13.40 1.85
N PHE A 8 23.42 -12.92 2.90
CA PHE A 8 22.79 -12.39 4.10
C PHE A 8 22.01 -11.11 3.81
N VAL A 9 22.63 -10.12 3.16
CA VAL A 9 21.97 -8.85 2.80
C VAL A 9 20.75 -9.10 1.91
N HIS A 10 20.87 -10.02 0.93
CA HIS A 10 19.76 -10.38 0.06
C HIS A 10 18.60 -11.04 0.84
N THR A 11 18.91 -11.94 1.79
CA THR A 11 17.91 -12.62 2.61
C THR A 11 17.16 -11.64 3.52
N ILE A 12 17.88 -10.77 4.21
CA ILE A 12 17.29 -9.72 5.05
C ILE A 12 16.45 -8.76 4.22
N SER A 13 16.94 -8.35 3.05
CA SER A 13 16.18 -7.48 2.14
C SER A 13 14.87 -8.12 1.71
N LYS A 14 14.87 -9.44 1.45
CA LYS A 14 13.67 -10.19 1.10
C LYS A 14 12.66 -10.21 2.25
N ILE A 15 13.10 -10.52 3.48
CA ILE A 15 12.23 -10.54 4.67
C ILE A 15 11.58 -9.17 4.87
N ILE A 16 12.37 -8.10 4.83
CA ILE A 16 11.86 -6.73 4.98
C ILE A 16 10.86 -6.41 3.87
N SER A 17 11.20 -6.67 2.60
CA SER A 17 10.31 -6.36 1.48
C SER A 17 9.02 -7.17 1.51
N ASP A 18 9.09 -8.45 1.89
CA ASP A 18 7.93 -9.35 1.92
C ASP A 18 7.01 -8.99 3.09
N PHE A 19 7.57 -8.61 4.25
CA PHE A 19 6.80 -8.17 5.42
C PHE A 19 6.14 -6.81 5.17
N PHE A 20 6.89 -5.80 4.73
CA PHE A 20 6.36 -4.47 4.43
C PHE A 20 5.77 -4.36 3.01
N ASN A 21 5.10 -5.42 2.55
CA ASN A 21 4.29 -5.33 1.35
C ASN A 21 3.10 -4.37 1.57
N PRO A 22 2.50 -3.83 0.51
CA PRO A 22 1.41 -2.85 0.62
C PRO A 22 0.23 -3.28 1.50
N LEU A 23 -0.19 -4.56 1.42
CA LEU A 23 -1.35 -5.06 2.17
C LEU A 23 -1.04 -5.14 3.66
N VAL A 24 0.12 -5.68 4.04
CA VAL A 24 0.53 -5.78 5.45
C VAL A 24 0.80 -4.40 6.05
N SER A 25 1.40 -3.48 5.28
CA SER A 25 1.67 -2.11 5.75
C SER A 25 0.37 -1.35 6.05
N LEU A 26 -0.63 -1.46 5.16
CA LEU A 26 -1.97 -0.91 5.40
C LEU A 26 -2.67 -1.61 6.56
N PHE A 27 -2.56 -2.93 6.68
CA PHE A 27 -3.12 -3.69 7.78
C PHE A 27 -2.57 -3.23 9.14
N ILE A 28 -1.26 -3.04 9.25
CA ILE A 28 -0.61 -2.52 10.47
C ILE A 28 -1.13 -1.11 10.78
N PHE A 29 -1.24 -0.25 9.77
CA PHE A 29 -1.83 1.09 9.95
C PHE A 29 -3.27 1.02 10.47
N PHE A 30 -4.13 0.20 9.86
CA PHE A 30 -5.52 0.08 10.31
C PHE A 30 -5.62 -0.47 11.72
N LEU A 31 -4.81 -1.47 12.09
CA LEU A 31 -4.75 -1.97 13.47
C LEU A 31 -4.33 -0.86 14.43
N TYR A 32 -3.27 -0.11 14.12
CA TYR A 32 -2.80 0.99 14.96
C TYR A 32 -3.86 2.08 15.13
N MET A 33 -4.46 2.52 14.03
CA MET A 33 -5.55 3.49 14.04
C MET A 33 -6.73 3.00 14.88
N SER A 34 -7.06 1.71 14.77
CA SER A 34 -8.16 1.09 15.49
C SER A 34 -7.96 1.13 16.99
N VAL A 35 -6.76 0.77 17.46
CA VAL A 35 -6.40 0.81 18.89
C VAL A 35 -6.42 2.23 19.43
N GLN A 36 -6.07 3.23 18.62
CA GLN A 36 -6.02 4.63 19.04
C GLN A 36 -7.39 5.33 19.05
N LYS A 37 -8.28 5.01 18.10
CA LYS A 37 -9.52 5.77 17.87
C LYS A 37 -10.79 5.06 18.32
N TYR A 38 -10.79 3.74 18.43
CA TYR A 38 -12.02 2.96 18.58
C TYR A 38 -11.96 2.02 19.78
N SER A 39 -13.12 1.76 20.37
CA SER A 39 -13.27 0.61 21.28
C SER A 39 -13.04 -0.70 20.51
N PHE A 40 -12.78 -1.82 21.20
CA PHE A 40 -12.61 -3.12 20.53
C PHE A 40 -13.82 -3.50 19.67
N LYS A 41 -15.03 -3.16 20.12
CA LYS A 41 -16.26 -3.46 19.37
C LYS A 41 -16.38 -2.59 18.12
N ASP A 42 -16.13 -1.29 18.23
CA ASP A 42 -16.21 -0.37 17.11
C ASP A 42 -15.08 -0.60 16.09
N SER A 43 -13.91 -1.02 16.59
CA SER A 43 -12.78 -1.50 15.79
C SER A 43 -13.17 -2.64 14.86
N LEU A 44 -13.86 -3.66 15.38
CA LEU A 44 -14.32 -4.79 14.58
C LEU A 44 -15.37 -4.36 13.54
N ILE A 45 -16.28 -3.47 13.92
CA ILE A 45 -17.32 -2.96 13.02
C ILE A 45 -16.70 -2.13 11.88
N TYR A 46 -15.72 -1.28 12.17
CA TYR A 46 -15.06 -0.45 11.15
C TYR A 46 -14.10 -1.25 10.27
N PHE A 47 -13.35 -2.19 10.85
CA PHE A 47 -12.34 -2.96 10.12
C PHE A 47 -12.92 -4.13 9.32
N SER A 48 -14.01 -4.75 9.77
CA SER A 48 -14.59 -5.92 9.09
C SER A 48 -14.96 -5.70 7.62
N PRO A 49 -15.55 -4.56 7.20
CA PRO A 49 -15.84 -4.33 5.79
C PRO A 49 -14.56 -4.14 4.96
N ILE A 50 -13.52 -3.50 5.51
CA ILE A 50 -12.20 -3.38 4.85
C ILE A 50 -11.61 -4.77 4.62
N LEU A 51 -11.66 -5.63 5.64
CA LEU A 51 -11.15 -6.99 5.56
C LEU A 51 -11.92 -7.81 4.52
N LEU A 52 -13.25 -7.81 4.57
CA LEU A 52 -14.11 -8.67 3.77
C LEU A 52 -14.29 -8.21 2.33
N ILE A 53 -14.30 -6.89 2.07
CA ILE A 53 -14.54 -6.32 0.73
C ILE A 53 -13.22 -6.09 -0.01
N ILE A 54 -12.13 -5.78 0.69
CA ILE A 54 -10.84 -5.42 0.07
C ILE A 54 -9.78 -6.49 0.31
N ILE A 55 -9.33 -6.66 1.55
CA ILE A 55 -8.12 -7.44 1.85
C ILE A 55 -8.30 -8.90 1.42
N LEU A 56 -9.38 -9.55 1.87
CA LEU A 56 -9.62 -10.96 1.61
C LEU A 56 -9.82 -11.25 0.10
N PRO A 57 -10.67 -10.51 -0.64
CA PRO A 57 -10.80 -10.71 -2.09
C PRO A 57 -9.49 -10.49 -2.85
N VAL A 58 -8.69 -9.48 -2.49
CA VAL A 58 -7.40 -9.20 -3.16
C VAL A 58 -6.40 -10.32 -2.91
N ILE A 59 -6.31 -10.84 -1.68
CA ILE A 59 -5.44 -11.99 -1.37
C ILE A 59 -5.90 -13.23 -2.14
N ILE A 60 -7.20 -13.54 -2.14
CA ILE A 60 -7.76 -14.69 -2.87
C ILE A 60 -7.44 -14.56 -4.37
N TRP A 61 -7.69 -13.38 -4.96
CA TRP A 61 -7.39 -13.11 -6.37
C TRP A 61 -5.91 -13.32 -6.69
N LEU A 62 -5.02 -12.76 -5.86
CA LEU A 62 -3.58 -12.86 -6.07
C LEU A 62 -3.11 -14.32 -6.01
N VAL A 63 -3.48 -15.05 -4.96
CA VAL A 63 -3.12 -16.45 -4.77
C VAL A 63 -3.68 -17.31 -5.89
N TRP A 64 -4.93 -17.11 -6.29
CA TRP A 64 -5.57 -17.86 -7.36
C TRP A 64 -4.88 -17.62 -8.72
N ASN A 65 -4.56 -16.38 -9.07
CA ASN A 65 -3.88 -16.06 -10.32
C ASN A 65 -2.44 -16.60 -10.35
N VAL A 66 -1.74 -16.63 -9.22
CA VAL A 66 -0.41 -17.26 -9.15
C VAL A 66 -0.51 -18.79 -9.26
N LYS A 67 -1.42 -19.42 -8.52
CA LYS A 67 -1.61 -20.89 -8.56
C LYS A 67 -2.07 -21.40 -9.93
N THR A 68 -2.85 -20.61 -10.66
CA THR A 68 -3.32 -20.94 -12.02
C THR A 68 -2.32 -20.56 -13.12
N GLY A 69 -1.13 -20.05 -12.76
CA GLY A 69 -0.07 -19.66 -13.70
C GLY A 69 -0.35 -18.36 -14.47
N ARG A 70 -1.46 -17.67 -14.20
CA ARG A 70 -1.81 -16.39 -14.82
C ARG A 70 -0.85 -15.27 -14.40
N TYR A 71 -0.39 -15.31 -13.15
CA TYR A 71 0.64 -14.44 -12.60
C TYR A 71 1.95 -15.18 -12.36
N THR A 72 3.06 -14.53 -12.71
CA THR A 72 4.40 -15.12 -12.60
C THR A 72 4.94 -15.18 -11.17
N ASN A 73 4.46 -14.31 -10.28
CA ASN A 73 4.87 -14.21 -8.89
C ASN A 73 3.88 -13.36 -8.09
N MET A 74 3.95 -13.46 -6.76
CA MET A 74 3.12 -12.70 -5.82
C MET A 74 3.35 -11.17 -5.90
N ASP A 75 4.54 -10.74 -6.33
CA ASP A 75 4.87 -9.32 -6.54
C ASP A 75 4.25 -8.71 -7.80
N VAL A 76 3.60 -9.55 -8.62
CA VAL A 76 3.06 -9.21 -9.95
C VAL A 76 4.06 -8.36 -10.72
N SER A 77 5.27 -8.89 -10.89
CA SER A 77 6.41 -8.15 -11.45
C SER A 77 6.24 -7.78 -12.92
N ASN A 78 5.36 -8.48 -13.66
CA ASN A 78 5.06 -8.21 -15.06
C ASN A 78 4.04 -7.06 -15.18
N ARG A 79 4.39 -6.01 -15.93
CA ARG A 79 3.56 -4.81 -16.13
C ARG A 79 2.18 -5.11 -16.72
N ASN A 80 2.05 -6.11 -17.57
CA ASN A 80 0.77 -6.50 -18.17
C ASN A 80 -0.14 -7.20 -17.15
N GLN A 81 0.44 -8.00 -16.25
CA GLN A 81 -0.29 -8.65 -15.15
C GLN A 81 -0.75 -7.63 -14.10
N ARG A 82 0.00 -6.55 -13.88
CA ARG A 82 -0.38 -5.47 -12.94
C ARG A 82 -1.68 -4.77 -13.30
N LYS A 83 -1.99 -4.65 -14.61
CA LYS A 83 -3.21 -3.99 -15.06
C LYS A 83 -4.45 -4.66 -14.48
N THR A 84 -4.51 -5.99 -14.54
CA THR A 84 -5.65 -6.75 -14.01
C THR A 84 -5.71 -6.69 -12.48
N LEU A 85 -4.55 -6.72 -11.82
CA LEU A 85 -4.48 -6.56 -10.36
C LEU A 85 -5.01 -5.18 -9.92
N TYR A 86 -4.55 -4.09 -10.55
CA TYR A 86 -4.92 -2.74 -10.15
C TYR A 86 -6.39 -2.46 -10.45
N ILE A 87 -6.93 -2.95 -11.57
CA ILE A 87 -8.36 -2.87 -11.85
C ILE A 87 -9.16 -3.61 -10.77
N PHE A 88 -8.76 -4.83 -10.41
CA PHE A 88 -9.46 -5.62 -9.41
C PHE A 88 -9.44 -4.95 -8.02
N ILE A 89 -8.27 -4.48 -7.57
CA ILE A 89 -8.16 -3.72 -6.31
C ILE A 89 -9.02 -2.44 -6.38
N GLY A 90 -9.00 -1.73 -7.51
CA GLY A 90 -9.80 -0.52 -7.72
C GLY A 90 -11.30 -0.78 -7.58
N ILE A 91 -11.80 -1.88 -8.15
CA ILE A 91 -13.19 -2.31 -7.98
C ILE A 91 -13.50 -2.58 -6.51
N CYS A 92 -12.68 -3.35 -5.80
CA CYS A 92 -12.87 -3.61 -4.37
C CYS A 92 -12.93 -2.31 -3.54
N VAL A 93 -12.03 -1.36 -3.80
CA VAL A 93 -12.00 -0.08 -3.08
C VAL A 93 -13.22 0.77 -3.41
N ILE A 94 -13.66 0.83 -4.68
CA ILE A 94 -14.89 1.53 -5.07
C ILE A 94 -16.11 0.90 -4.41
N THR A 95 -16.22 -0.43 -4.41
CA THR A 95 -17.30 -1.15 -3.72
C THR A 95 -17.32 -0.82 -2.23
N TYR A 96 -16.17 -0.80 -1.58
CA TYR A 96 -16.07 -0.37 -0.18
C TYR A 96 -16.52 1.08 0.01
N LEU A 97 -16.07 2.01 -0.82
CA LEU A 97 -16.43 3.43 -0.72
C LEU A 97 -17.94 3.65 -0.85
N ILE A 98 -18.59 2.94 -1.80
CA ILE A 98 -20.05 2.97 -1.97
C ILE A 98 -20.74 2.42 -0.72
N PHE A 99 -20.31 1.24 -0.24
CA PHE A 99 -20.84 0.63 0.98
C PHE A 99 -20.73 1.58 2.19
N HIS A 100 -19.55 2.15 2.41
CA HIS A 100 -19.27 3.07 3.51
C HIS A 100 -20.14 4.34 3.41
N TYR A 101 -20.27 4.92 2.23
CA TYR A 101 -21.10 6.11 2.02
C TYR A 101 -22.58 5.85 2.29
N ILE A 102 -23.12 4.70 1.87
CA ILE A 102 -24.52 4.32 2.13
C ILE A 102 -24.76 4.22 3.65
N GLN A 103 -23.82 3.61 4.39
CA GLN A 103 -23.96 3.38 5.81
C GLN A 103 -23.75 4.64 6.66
N ASN A 104 -22.73 5.44 6.34
CA ASN A 104 -22.25 6.53 7.20
C ASN A 104 -22.52 7.94 6.65
N ARG A 105 -23.03 8.06 5.42
CA ARG A 105 -23.36 9.33 4.74
C ARG A 105 -22.18 10.29 4.54
N HIS A 106 -20.95 9.77 4.64
CA HIS A 106 -19.73 10.50 4.32
C HIS A 106 -18.71 9.58 3.65
N LEU A 107 -17.76 10.18 2.92
CA LEU A 107 -16.70 9.45 2.23
C LEU A 107 -15.56 9.12 3.19
N ASP A 108 -15.05 7.89 3.09
CA ASP A 108 -13.80 7.53 3.75
C ASP A 108 -12.62 8.14 2.95
N PHE A 109 -12.06 9.22 3.48
CA PHE A 109 -10.94 9.93 2.86
C PHE A 109 -9.69 9.05 2.71
N VAL A 110 -9.40 8.14 3.65
CA VAL A 110 -8.22 7.27 3.54
C VAL A 110 -8.37 6.36 2.32
N MET A 111 -9.53 5.74 2.17
CA MET A 111 -9.80 4.84 1.04
C MET A 111 -9.90 5.56 -0.29
N LEU A 112 -10.43 6.79 -0.31
CA LEU A 112 -10.43 7.63 -1.49
C LEU A 112 -9.01 7.92 -1.99
N PHE A 113 -8.09 8.28 -1.09
CA PHE A 113 -6.70 8.55 -1.48
C PHE A 113 -5.91 7.29 -1.83
N ILE A 114 -6.24 6.13 -1.25
CA ILE A 114 -5.74 4.83 -1.71
C ILE A 114 -6.17 4.57 -3.15
N LEU A 115 -7.44 4.85 -3.50
CA LEU A 115 -7.94 4.71 -4.87
C LEU A 115 -7.22 5.65 -5.84
N ILE A 116 -7.04 6.92 -5.46
CA ILE A 116 -6.29 7.90 -6.26
C ILE A 116 -4.86 7.41 -6.50
N LEU A 117 -4.15 6.98 -5.43
CA LEU A 117 -2.81 6.41 -5.53
C LEU A 117 -2.75 5.22 -6.50
N LEU A 118 -3.71 4.30 -6.39
CA LEU A 118 -3.79 3.13 -7.24
C LEU A 118 -4.02 3.50 -8.71
N ILE A 119 -4.92 4.45 -8.99
CA ILE A 119 -5.19 4.95 -10.35
C ILE A 119 -3.94 5.64 -10.90
N THR A 120 -3.27 6.49 -10.13
CA THR A 120 -2.04 7.16 -10.59
C THR A 120 -0.92 6.15 -10.86
N LEU A 121 -0.78 5.11 -10.03
CA LEU A 121 0.15 4.01 -10.28
C LEU A 121 -0.22 3.19 -11.53
N GLN A 122 -1.52 3.00 -11.80
CA GLN A 122 -2.01 2.36 -13.03
C GLN A 122 -1.65 3.18 -14.27
N ILE A 123 -1.86 4.49 -14.23
CA ILE A 123 -1.48 5.41 -15.30
C ILE A 123 0.03 5.37 -15.50
N SER A 124 0.79 5.48 -14.42
CA SER A 124 2.25 5.37 -14.46
C SER A 124 2.73 4.06 -15.08
N ASN A 125 2.04 2.94 -14.81
CA ASN A 125 2.36 1.62 -15.34
C ASN A 125 2.25 1.51 -16.88
N PHE A 126 1.65 2.47 -17.59
CA PHE A 126 1.74 2.56 -19.06
C PHE A 126 3.11 3.03 -19.55
N TYR A 127 3.85 3.80 -18.75
CA TYR A 127 5.15 4.35 -19.11
C TYR A 127 6.30 3.64 -18.37
N ILE A 128 6.20 3.50 -17.05
CA ILE A 128 7.25 3.00 -16.16
C ILE A 128 6.67 2.11 -15.06
N LYS A 129 7.39 1.03 -14.71
CA LYS A 129 6.96 0.08 -13.68
C LYS A 129 7.27 0.63 -12.29
N SER A 130 6.57 1.71 -11.91
CA SER A 130 6.72 2.35 -10.61
C SER A 130 6.58 1.36 -9.45
N SER A 131 7.39 1.55 -8.41
CA SER A 131 7.41 0.67 -7.23
C SER A 131 6.17 0.89 -6.36
N MET A 132 5.21 -0.03 -6.45
CA MET A 132 4.03 -0.05 -5.57
C MET A 132 4.43 -0.18 -4.10
N HIS A 133 5.43 -1.00 -3.78
CA HIS A 133 5.91 -1.17 -2.40
C HIS A 133 6.39 0.14 -1.80
N THR A 134 7.16 0.91 -2.58
CA THR A 134 7.65 2.23 -2.15
C THR A 134 6.51 3.23 -2.04
N ALA A 135 5.64 3.29 -3.07
CA ALA A 135 4.57 4.26 -3.12
C ALA A 135 3.56 4.09 -1.96
N PHE A 136 3.11 2.86 -1.70
CA PHE A 136 2.20 2.59 -0.60
C PHE A 136 2.85 2.82 0.77
N ASN A 137 4.13 2.46 0.97
CA ASN A 137 4.77 2.70 2.27
C ASN A 137 4.98 4.20 2.56
N ILE A 138 5.26 5.02 1.54
CA ILE A 138 5.31 6.49 1.71
C ILE A 138 3.91 7.02 2.06
N PHE A 139 2.87 6.52 1.39
CA PHE A 139 1.51 6.92 1.72
C PHE A 139 1.10 6.48 3.14
N VAL A 140 1.46 5.26 3.55
CA VAL A 140 1.26 4.78 4.93
C VAL A 140 2.01 5.64 5.94
N ALA A 141 3.21 6.14 5.61
CA ALA A 141 3.91 7.08 6.46
C ALA A 141 3.12 8.39 6.67
N ALA A 142 2.46 8.90 5.62
CA ALA A 142 1.57 10.05 5.73
C ALA A 142 0.31 9.75 6.55
N LEU A 143 -0.25 8.54 6.42
CA LEU A 143 -1.36 8.07 7.27
C LEU A 143 -0.95 8.02 8.74
N PHE A 144 0.24 7.51 9.07
CA PHE A 144 0.75 7.56 10.44
C PHE A 144 0.99 8.99 10.90
N PHE A 145 1.54 9.84 10.04
CA PHE A 145 1.83 11.24 10.34
C PHE A 145 0.57 12.01 10.74
N SER A 146 -0.58 11.71 10.10
CA SER A 146 -1.87 12.34 10.42
C SER A 146 -2.42 11.94 11.80
N LEU A 147 -1.97 10.83 12.37
CA LEU A 147 -2.32 10.40 13.72
C LEU A 147 -1.27 10.85 14.75
N ASN A 148 0.01 10.69 14.42
CA ASN A 148 1.14 11.04 15.26
C ASN A 148 2.37 11.33 14.36
N PRO A 149 2.88 12.58 14.35
CA PRO A 149 4.00 12.96 13.49
C PRO A 149 5.26 12.09 13.68
N GLN A 150 5.57 11.68 14.92
CA GLN A 150 6.72 10.83 15.21
C GLN A 150 6.56 9.44 14.59
N ALA A 151 5.38 8.83 14.70
CA ALA A 151 5.08 7.55 14.06
C ALA A 151 5.20 7.66 12.52
N GLY A 152 4.73 8.77 11.94
CA GLY A 152 4.86 9.05 10.51
C GLY A 152 6.32 9.13 10.04
N LEU A 153 7.17 9.85 10.78
CA LEU A 153 8.60 9.96 10.46
C LEU A 153 9.34 8.63 10.58
N ILE A 154 9.01 7.83 11.60
CA ILE A 154 9.56 6.46 11.75
C ILE A 154 9.17 5.60 10.55
N TRP A 155 7.89 5.62 10.16
CA TRP A 155 7.41 4.84 9.02
C TRP A 155 7.98 5.33 7.68
N LEU A 156 8.26 6.62 7.55
CA LEU A 156 8.95 7.16 6.36
C LEU A 156 10.36 6.57 6.23
N GLY A 157 11.08 6.41 7.34
CA GLY A 157 12.35 5.68 7.38
C GLY A 157 12.21 4.22 6.91
N ILE A 158 11.16 3.53 7.36
CA ILE A 158 10.82 2.17 6.88
C ILE A 158 10.54 2.19 5.38
N ALA A 159 9.79 3.17 4.87
CA ALA A 159 9.47 3.29 3.45
C ALA A 159 10.72 3.45 2.58
N VAL A 160 11.71 4.23 3.04
CA VAL A 160 13.02 4.36 2.39
C VAL A 160 13.75 3.02 2.38
N LEU A 161 13.81 2.33 3.52
CA LEU A 161 14.42 0.99 3.60
C LEU A 161 13.75 0.01 2.63
N VAL A 162 12.42 -0.02 2.58
CA VAL A 162 11.67 -0.85 1.62
C VAL A 162 12.07 -0.50 0.19
N GLY A 163 12.13 0.78 -0.18
CA GLY A 163 12.62 1.21 -1.49
C GLY A 163 14.01 0.66 -1.85
N ILE A 164 14.95 0.72 -0.90
CA ILE A 164 16.30 0.17 -1.06
C ILE A 164 16.26 -1.34 -1.26
N THR A 165 15.48 -2.07 -0.47
CA THR A 165 15.36 -3.54 -0.63
C THR A 165 14.84 -3.93 -2.00
N ARG A 166 13.92 -3.15 -2.61
CA ARG A 166 13.42 -3.44 -3.96
C ARG A 166 14.50 -3.32 -5.04
N ILE A 167 15.49 -2.45 -4.83
CA ILE A 167 16.66 -2.31 -5.72
C ILE A 167 17.63 -3.48 -5.50
N ILE A 168 17.95 -3.81 -4.24
CA ILE A 168 18.85 -4.93 -3.90
C ILE A 168 18.31 -6.26 -4.44
N LEU A 169 17.00 -6.50 -4.30
CA LEU A 169 16.32 -7.69 -4.82
C LEU A 169 16.10 -7.67 -6.34
N LYS A 170 16.61 -6.64 -7.04
CA LYS A 170 16.48 -6.44 -8.49
C LYS A 170 15.02 -6.49 -8.99
N ARG A 171 14.07 -6.10 -8.12
CA ARG A 171 12.66 -6.04 -8.47
C ARG A 171 12.32 -4.75 -9.20
N HIS A 172 13.06 -3.69 -8.89
CA HIS A 172 12.91 -2.37 -9.47
C HIS A 172 14.25 -1.68 -9.71
N THR A 173 14.31 -0.80 -10.70
CA THR A 173 15.43 0.14 -10.89
C THR A 173 15.31 1.34 -9.96
N VAL A 174 16.40 2.07 -9.76
CA VAL A 174 16.41 3.33 -8.99
C VAL A 174 15.35 4.31 -9.52
N LYS A 175 15.25 4.46 -10.86
CA LYS A 175 14.25 5.34 -11.50
C LYS A 175 12.82 4.94 -11.19
N GLU A 176 12.52 3.64 -11.17
CA GLU A 176 11.19 3.11 -10.85
C GLU A 176 10.81 3.33 -9.37
N VAL A 177 11.78 3.26 -8.47
CA VAL A 177 11.59 3.56 -7.05
C VAL A 177 11.33 5.06 -6.85
N PHE A 178 12.15 5.93 -7.44
CA PHE A 178 11.94 7.39 -7.36
C PHE A 178 10.63 7.84 -8.00
N MET A 179 10.21 7.25 -9.12
CA MET A 179 8.91 7.55 -9.72
C MET A 179 7.75 7.18 -8.78
N GLY A 180 7.80 5.97 -8.20
CA GLY A 180 6.81 5.55 -7.20
C GLY A 180 6.79 6.47 -5.97
N ALA A 181 7.97 6.90 -5.51
CA ALA A 181 8.11 7.82 -4.39
C ALA A 181 7.56 9.22 -4.71
N GLY A 182 7.86 9.78 -5.88
CA GLY A 182 7.36 11.07 -6.30
C GLY A 182 5.84 11.10 -6.42
N ILE A 183 5.25 10.08 -7.03
CA ILE A 183 3.78 9.91 -7.10
C ILE A 183 3.19 9.90 -5.69
N ALA A 184 3.72 9.04 -4.81
CA ALA A 184 3.19 8.93 -3.46
C ALA A 184 3.40 10.18 -2.63
N PHE A 185 4.51 10.91 -2.80
CA PHE A 185 4.78 12.16 -2.11
C PHE A 185 3.71 13.22 -2.42
N VAL A 186 3.41 13.44 -3.71
CA VAL A 186 2.37 14.40 -4.12
C VAL A 186 1.01 14.02 -3.55
N ILE A 187 0.63 12.74 -3.67
CA ILE A 187 -0.66 12.26 -3.17
C ILE A 187 -0.75 12.34 -1.64
N SER A 188 0.34 12.00 -0.95
CA SER A 188 0.45 12.11 0.51
C SER A 188 0.36 13.56 0.99
N PHE A 189 1.01 14.48 0.28
CA PHE A 189 0.94 15.91 0.61
C PHE A 189 -0.50 16.44 0.48
N ILE A 190 -1.18 16.11 -0.62
CA ILE A 190 -2.59 16.49 -0.83
C ILE A 190 -3.48 15.83 0.24
N TYR A 191 -3.25 14.56 0.56
CA TYR A 191 -3.97 13.87 1.64
C TYR A 191 -3.83 14.59 2.97
N LEU A 192 -2.60 14.91 3.38
CA LEU A 192 -2.33 15.59 4.65
C LEU A 192 -2.97 16.99 4.66
N TYR A 193 -2.87 17.73 3.57
CA TYR A 193 -3.52 19.03 3.43
C TYR A 193 -5.04 18.92 3.61
N CYS A 194 -5.70 18.02 2.86
CA CYS A 194 -7.14 17.78 2.99
C CYS A 194 -7.50 17.33 4.40
N ASN A 195 -6.72 16.42 5.00
CA ASN A 195 -6.99 15.93 6.34
C ASN A 195 -6.92 17.04 7.39
N ILE A 196 -6.03 18.03 7.24
CA ILE A 196 -5.98 19.20 8.15
C ILE A 196 -7.19 20.12 7.93
N GLN A 197 -7.56 20.37 6.67
CA GLN A 197 -8.64 21.33 6.35
C GLN A 197 -10.05 20.81 6.67
N PHE A 198 -10.29 19.50 6.53
CA PHE A 198 -11.62 18.90 6.68
C PHE A 198 -11.84 18.18 8.03
N GLN A 199 -10.89 18.28 8.97
CA GLN A 199 -11.05 17.76 10.35
C GLN A 199 -11.64 18.79 11.35
N TYR A 200 -12.16 19.92 10.87
CA TYR A 200 -12.93 20.90 11.66
C TYR A 200 -14.43 20.80 11.40
#